data_AF-A0A699T5S3-F1
#
_entry.id   AF-A0A699T5S3-F1
#
_cell.length_a   1.000
_cell.length_b   1.000
_cell.length_c   1.000
_cell.angle_alpha   90.00
_cell.angle_beta   90.00
_cell.angle_gamma   90.00
#
_symmetry.space_group_name_H-M   'P 1'
#
loop_
_entity.id
_entity.type
_entity.pdbx_description
1 polymer ?
#
loop_
_entity_poly.entity_id
_entity_poly.type
_entity_poly.pdbx_seq_one_letter_code
_entity_poly.pdbx_strand_id
1 'polypeptide(L)'
;MPPKSAPMTQAAIRRMIKENVDVAIADELTRHANVGNDARGSGPVRGQDAAPAARECTFAGFMKCNHTAFHGTEGAIELLRWFEKTKSVIGISECVEGKK
;
A
#
# COMPACT_ATOMS: atom_id res chain seq x y z
N MET A 1 17.81 33.58 -26.30
CA MET A 1 18.13 33.40 -24.86
C MET A 1 17.17 32.37 -24.30
N PRO A 2 17.63 31.31 -23.61
CA PRO A 2 16.71 30.37 -22.97
C PRO A 2 16.04 31.01 -21.74
N PRO A 3 14.77 30.71 -21.45
CA PRO A 3 14.11 31.25 -20.27
C PRO A 3 14.77 30.67 -19.00
N LYS A 4 15.18 31.57 -18.08
CA LYS A 4 15.63 31.18 -16.74
C LYS A 4 14.47 30.48 -16.03
N SER A 5 14.66 29.22 -15.66
CA SER A 5 13.70 28.50 -14.84
C SER A 5 13.56 29.22 -13.49
N ALA A 6 12.31 29.50 -13.10
CA ALA A 6 12.03 30.03 -11.78
C ALA A 6 12.54 29.05 -10.71
N PRO A 7 13.18 29.52 -9.62
CA PRO A 7 13.62 28.64 -8.55
C PRO A 7 12.41 27.90 -7.98
N MET A 8 12.43 26.58 -8.01
CA MET A 8 11.36 25.77 -7.43
C MET A 8 11.32 26.03 -5.92
N THR A 9 10.21 26.60 -5.45
CA THR A 9 10.07 26.98 -4.04
C THR A 9 9.74 25.76 -3.18
N GLN A 10 10.09 25.82 -1.89
CA GLN A 10 9.71 24.81 -0.89
C GLN A 10 8.20 24.50 -0.93
N ALA A 11 7.37 25.54 -1.15
CA ALA A 11 5.92 25.39 -1.25
C ALA A 11 5.49 24.58 -2.48
N ALA A 12 6.16 24.75 -3.62
CA ALA A 12 5.91 23.96 -4.83
C ALA A 12 6.26 22.48 -4.61
N ILE A 13 7.37 22.20 -3.94
CA ILE A 13 7.78 20.82 -3.60
C ILE A 13 6.76 20.17 -2.66
N ARG A 14 6.35 20.87 -1.58
CA ARG A 14 5.32 20.36 -0.65
C ARG A 14 3.99 20.10 -1.35
N ARG A 15 3.60 20.97 -2.29
CA ARG A 15 2.39 20.80 -3.10
C ARG A 15 2.47 19.55 -3.97
N MET A 16 3.57 19.37 -4.70
CA MET A 16 3.79 18.16 -5.50
C MET A 16 3.71 16.88 -4.66
N ILE A 17 4.36 16.85 -3.50
CA ILE A 17 4.33 15.68 -2.62
C ILE A 17 2.88 15.39 -2.20
N LYS A 18 2.15 16.42 -1.76
CA LYS A 18 0.75 16.27 -1.36
C LYS A 18 -0.11 15.73 -2.50
N GLU A 19 -0.01 16.30 -3.69
CA GLU A 19 -0.78 15.88 -4.86
C GLU A 19 -0.48 14.43 -5.26
N ASN A 20 0.78 14.01 -5.24
CA ASN A 20 1.16 12.62 -5.55
C ASN A 20 0.64 11.63 -4.51
N VAL A 21 0.68 11.99 -3.22
CA VAL A 21 0.12 11.16 -2.14
C VAL A 21 -1.40 11.04 -2.27
N ASP A 22 -2.10 12.15 -2.53
CA ASP A 22 -3.55 12.16 -2.71
C ASP A 22 -3.97 11.27 -3.91
N VAL A 23 -3.24 11.35 -5.02
CA VAL A 23 -3.47 10.51 -6.20
C VAL A 23 -3.23 9.02 -5.90
N ALA A 24 -2.14 8.68 -5.21
CA ALA A 24 -1.84 7.29 -4.85
C ALA A 24 -2.90 6.68 -3.92
N ILE A 25 -3.42 7.46 -2.96
CA ILE A 25 -4.50 7.02 -2.07
C ILE A 25 -5.79 6.78 -2.87
N ALA A 26 -6.17 7.71 -3.76
CA ALA A 26 -7.37 7.57 -4.58
C ALA A 26 -7.31 6.34 -5.52
N ASP A 27 -6.14 6.09 -6.11
CA ASP A 27 -5.89 4.94 -6.96
C ASP A 27 -6.00 3.62 -6.20
N GLU A 28 -5.47 3.56 -4.97
CA GLU A 28 -5.62 2.39 -4.10
C GLU A 28 -7.08 2.14 -3.68
N LEU A 29 -7.81 3.18 -3.31
CA LEU A 29 -9.24 3.07 -2.99
C LEU A 29 -10.06 2.57 -4.19
N THR A 30 -9.71 3.01 -5.40
CA THR A 30 -10.37 2.58 -6.64
C THR A 30 -10.05 1.12 -6.97
N ARG A 31 -8.79 0.69 -6.82
CA ARG A 31 -8.41 -0.72 -6.94
C ARG A 31 -9.20 -1.59 -5.97
N HIS A 32 -9.31 -1.18 -4.72
CA HIS A 32 -10.02 -1.94 -3.70
C HIS A 32 -11.54 -2.03 -3.96
N ALA A 33 -12.12 -1.01 -4.60
CA ALA A 33 -13.53 -1.02 -5.01
C ALA A 33 -13.82 -1.93 -6.22
N ASN A 34 -12.86 -2.06 -7.15
CA ASN A 34 -13.05 -2.85 -8.38
C ASN A 34 -12.91 -4.36 -8.19
N VAL A 35 -12.12 -4.80 -7.20
CA VAL A 35 -11.99 -6.24 -6.84
C VAL A 35 -13.34 -6.87 -6.41
N GLY A 36 -14.32 -6.07 -5.97
CA GLY A 36 -15.65 -6.55 -5.59
C GLY A 36 -16.61 -6.86 -6.74
N ASN A 37 -16.29 -6.46 -7.98
CA ASN A 37 -17.27 -6.47 -9.09
C ASN A 37 -17.05 -7.58 -10.14
N ASP A 38 -15.92 -8.28 -10.11
CA ASP A 38 -15.58 -9.31 -11.12
C ASP A 38 -16.18 -10.70 -10.83
N ALA A 39 -16.95 -10.86 -9.75
CA ALA A 39 -17.55 -12.14 -9.36
C ALA A 39 -18.82 -12.54 -10.15
N ARG A 40 -19.12 -11.90 -11.30
CA ARG A 40 -20.30 -12.19 -12.12
C ARG A 40 -19.96 -12.61 -13.53
N GLY A 41 -19.22 -13.72 -13.67
CA GLY A 41 -19.09 -14.36 -14.98
C GLY A 41 -18.13 -15.53 -15.02
N SER A 42 -18.64 -16.72 -14.71
CA SER A 42 -18.29 -18.03 -15.33
C SER A 42 -18.13 -19.14 -14.28
N GLY A 43 -19.09 -20.08 -14.28
CA GLY A 43 -19.02 -21.53 -14.02
C GLY A 43 -18.15 -22.12 -12.87
N PRO A 44 -18.56 -23.26 -12.27
CA PRO A 44 -17.83 -23.86 -11.17
C PRO A 44 -16.60 -24.61 -11.70
N VAL A 45 -15.46 -23.93 -11.82
CA VAL A 45 -14.16 -24.58 -12.02
C VAL A 45 -13.58 -24.89 -10.65
N ARG A 46 -13.63 -26.17 -10.27
CA ARG A 46 -12.74 -26.77 -9.27
C ARG A 46 -11.30 -26.56 -9.73
N GLY A 47 -10.59 -25.64 -9.11
CA GLY A 47 -9.16 -25.41 -9.35
C GLY A 47 -8.69 -24.33 -8.40
N GLN A 48 -7.50 -24.49 -7.84
CA GLN A 48 -6.96 -23.74 -6.70
C GLN A 48 -6.52 -22.30 -7.05
N ASP A 49 -7.25 -21.62 -7.93
CA ASP A 49 -6.87 -20.33 -8.52
C ASP A 49 -7.93 -19.24 -8.25
N ALA A 50 -8.66 -19.36 -7.14
CA ALA A 50 -9.34 -18.18 -6.60
C ALA A 50 -8.23 -17.23 -6.12
N ALA A 51 -8.05 -16.11 -6.83
CA ALA A 51 -7.27 -14.98 -6.32
C ALA A 51 -7.62 -14.82 -4.83
N PRO A 52 -6.64 -14.87 -3.91
CA PRO A 52 -6.96 -14.88 -2.50
C PRO A 52 -7.88 -13.70 -2.23
N ALA A 53 -9.11 -13.97 -1.77
CA ALA A 53 -10.03 -12.94 -1.33
C ALA A 53 -9.21 -11.98 -0.47
N ALA A 54 -9.25 -10.68 -0.80
CA ALA A 54 -8.43 -9.66 -0.15
C ALA A 54 -8.51 -9.88 1.36
N ARG A 55 -7.46 -10.47 1.94
CA ARG A 55 -7.49 -10.93 3.32
C ARG A 55 -7.46 -9.67 4.16
N GLU A 56 -8.59 -9.33 4.77
CA GLU A 56 -8.70 -8.12 5.60
C GLU A 56 -7.72 -8.23 6.77
N CYS A 57 -6.55 -7.62 6.61
CA CYS A 57 -5.58 -7.56 7.68
C CYS A 57 -5.94 -6.38 8.59
N THR A 58 -6.47 -6.69 9.77
CA THR A 58 -6.67 -5.67 10.80
C THR A 58 -5.32 -5.15 11.29
N PHE A 59 -5.26 -3.88 11.71
CA PHE A 59 -4.05 -3.33 12.35
C PHE A 59 -3.58 -4.19 13.52
N ALA A 60 -4.50 -4.74 14.32
CA ALA A 60 -4.18 -5.65 15.41
C ALA A 60 -3.57 -6.98 14.93
N GLY A 61 -4.03 -7.51 13.79
CA GLY A 61 -3.44 -8.69 13.15
C GLY A 61 -2.02 -8.43 12.67
N PHE A 62 -1.81 -7.31 11.97
CA PHE A 62 -0.48 -6.88 11.51
C PHE A 62 0.51 -6.71 12.67
N MET A 63 0.10 -6.09 13.77
CA MET A 63 0.96 -5.90 14.94
C MET A 63 1.42 -7.22 15.58
N LYS A 64 0.68 -8.32 15.41
CA LYS A 64 1.07 -9.66 15.88
C LYS A 64 2.14 -10.34 15.01
N CYS A 65 2.37 -9.87 13.78
CA CYS A 65 3.23 -10.55 12.80
C CYS A 65 4.74 -10.28 12.94
N ASN A 66 5.27 -10.10 14.16
CA ASN A 66 6.69 -9.83 14.42
C ASN A 66 7.30 -8.78 13.46
N HIS A 67 6.61 -7.65 13.30
CA HIS A 67 7.09 -6.56 12.47
C HIS A 67 8.39 -5.98 13.03
N THR A 68 9.24 -5.46 12.14
CA THR A 68 10.47 -4.77 12.57
C THR A 68 10.12 -3.36 13.01
N ALA A 69 10.52 -2.97 14.21
CA ALA A 69 10.33 -1.60 14.69
C ALA A 69 11.22 -0.62 13.90
N PHE A 70 10.69 0.58 13.66
CA PHE A 70 11.45 1.70 13.10
C PHE A 70 12.11 2.46 14.25
N HIS A 71 13.43 2.64 14.19
CA HIS A 71 14.21 3.28 15.26
C HIS A 71 14.57 4.73 14.90
N GLY A 72 14.53 5.08 13.61
CA GLY A 72 14.66 6.46 13.13
C GLY A 72 16.07 7.03 13.25
N THR A 73 17.07 6.17 13.34
CA THR A 73 18.49 6.51 13.54
C THR A 73 19.25 6.81 12.25
N GLU A 74 18.89 6.20 11.12
CA GLU A 74 19.61 6.34 9.83
C GLU A 74 18.83 7.17 8.80
N GLY A 75 17.83 7.93 9.25
CA GLY A 75 17.08 8.88 8.42
C GLY A 75 16.30 8.23 7.27
N ALA A 76 16.33 8.85 6.09
CA ALA A 76 15.51 8.45 4.95
C ALA A 76 15.84 7.03 4.42
N ILE A 77 17.07 6.56 4.59
CA ILE A 77 17.49 5.23 4.14
C ILE A 77 16.85 4.15 5.03
N GLU A 78 16.88 4.33 6.36
CA GLU A 78 16.19 3.43 7.29
C GLU A 78 14.69 3.42 7.02
N LEU A 79 14.11 4.58 6.73
CA LEU A 79 12.68 4.71 6.42
C LEU A 79 12.29 3.90 5.18
N LEU A 80 13.04 4.05 4.08
CA LEU A 80 12.79 3.29 2.85
C LEU A 80 12.91 1.78 3.07
N ARG A 81 13.97 1.36 3.77
CA ARG A 81 14.18 -0.05 4.11
C ARG A 81 13.08 -0.61 5.01
N TRP A 82 12.60 0.19 5.96
CA TRP A 82 11.51 -0.18 6.84
C TRP A 82 10.17 -0.32 6.09
N PHE A 83 9.88 0.57 5.13
CA PHE A 83 8.70 0.45 4.27
C PHE A 83 8.72 -0.83 3.43
N GLU A 84 9.84 -1.15 2.79
CA GLU A 84 9.98 -2.36 1.99
C GLU A 84 9.80 -3.63 2.85
N LYS A 85 10.38 -3.64 4.06
CA LYS A 85 10.21 -4.75 4.99
C LYS A 85 8.77 -4.88 5.48
N THR A 86 8.09 -3.76 5.71
CA THR A 86 6.69 -3.73 6.14
C THR A 86 5.74 -4.25 5.06
N LYS A 87 5.96 -3.89 3.78
CA LYS A 87 5.20 -4.47 2.65
C LYS A 87 5.35 -5.98 2.58
N SER A 88 6.57 -6.50 2.78
CA SER A 88 6.81 -7.95 2.82
C SER A 88 6.09 -8.64 3.98
N VAL A 89 6.08 -8.03 5.18
CA VAL A 89 5.34 -8.56 6.33
C VAL A 89 3.83 -8.57 6.06
N ILE A 90 3.28 -7.54 5.41
CA ILE A 90 1.87 -7.50 5.01
C ILE A 90 1.54 -8.63 4.01
N GLY A 91 2.45 -8.92 3.07
CA GLY A 91 2.27 -10.00 2.09
C GLY A 91 2.38 -11.41 2.68
N ILE A 92 3.20 -11.61 3.72
CA ILE A 92 3.44 -12.91 4.36
C ILE A 92 2.53 -13.14 5.55
N SER A 93 2.03 -12.08 6.21
CA SER A 93 1.10 -12.20 7.31
C SER A 93 -0.13 -12.95 6.81
N GLU A 94 -0.28 -14.21 7.22
CA GLU A 94 -1.50 -14.97 7.06
C GLU A 94 -2.57 -14.29 7.92
N CYS A 95 -3.16 -13.21 7.42
CA CYS A 95 -4.30 -12.56 8.06
C CYS A 95 -5.48 -13.49 7.86
N VAL A 96 -5.61 -14.47 8.75
CA VAL A 96 -6.70 -15.44 8.75
C VAL A 96 -7.96 -14.75 9.24
N GLU A 97 -9.03 -15.01 8.51
CA GLU A 97 -10.39 -14.54 8.71
C GLU A 97 -10.76 -14.53 10.20
N GLY A 98 -11.01 -13.32 10.72
CA GLY A 98 -11.73 -13.18 11.97
C GLY A 98 -13.12 -13.77 11.77
N LYS A 99 -13.39 -14.92 12.39
CA LYS A 99 -14.75 -15.45 12.45
C LYS A 99 -15.63 -14.40 13.12
N LYS A 100 -16.54 -13.80 12.36
CA LYS A 100 -17.72 -13.12 12.90
C LYS A 100 -18.70 -14.18 13.39
#